data_AF-A0A8J3ERN1-F1
#
_entry.id   AF-A0A8J3ERN1-F1
#
_cell.length_a   1.000
_cell.length_b   1.000
_cell.length_c   1.000
_cell.angle_alpha   90.00
_cell.angle_beta   90.00
_cell.angle_gamma   90.00
#
_symmetry.space_group_name_H-M   'P 1'
#
loop_
_entity.id
_entity.type
_entity.pdbx_description
1 polymer ?
#
loop_
_entity_poly.entity_id
_entity_poly.type
_entity_poly.pdbx_seq_one_letter_code
_entity_poly.pdbx_strand_id
1 'polypeptide(L)'
;MDIEIKNALITGATITNDDHGLLTAWLHLDYGGAGQAFGGYSLYLPKSFKHHDPIGPDYTGHFIWRVMEIAGVAKWDELPGKTIRVKAGLSAVNAIGHILKDDWFNPSADFDEMKAKHTPPAA
;
A
#
# COMPACT_ATOMS: atom_id res chain seq x y z
N MET A 1 17.30 11.61 5.08
CA MET A 1 17.12 10.40 5.90
C MET A 1 17.32 9.23 4.98
N ASP A 2 18.17 8.28 5.36
CA ASP A 2 18.53 7.16 4.49
C ASP A 2 17.37 6.16 4.43
N ILE A 3 17.08 5.68 3.23
CA ILE A 3 16.12 4.60 2.99
C ILE A 3 16.91 3.30 3.04
N GLU A 4 16.46 2.36 3.86
CA GLU A 4 17.08 1.04 3.99
C GLU A 4 16.20 -0.04 3.37
N ILE A 5 16.84 -1.06 2.82
CA ILE A 5 16.17 -2.30 2.41
C ILE A 5 16.33 -3.33 3.52
N LYS A 6 15.22 -3.82 4.06
CA LYS A 6 15.17 -4.84 5.11
C LYS A 6 14.02 -5.79 4.91
N ASN A 7 14.07 -6.94 5.57
CA ASN A 7 12.97 -7.91 5.56
C ASN A 7 12.04 -7.65 6.74
N ALA A 8 10.76 -7.94 6.56
CA ALA A 8 9.77 -7.86 7.62
C ALA A 8 8.80 -9.03 7.57
N LEU A 9 8.34 -9.43 8.75
CA LEU A 9 7.18 -10.28 8.93
C LEU A 9 5.93 -9.42 8.93
N ILE A 10 4.93 -9.78 8.12
CA ILE A 10 3.59 -9.19 8.23
C ILE A 10 2.93 -9.80 9.46
N THR A 11 2.63 -8.99 10.47
CA THR A 11 1.99 -9.44 11.72
C THR A 11 0.48 -9.19 11.73
N GLY A 12 -0.01 -8.33 10.83
CA GLY A 12 -1.42 -8.02 10.68
C GLY A 12 -1.69 -7.25 9.39
N ALA A 13 -2.92 -7.33 8.90
CA ALA A 13 -3.39 -6.58 7.75
C ALA A 13 -4.84 -6.14 7.98
N THR A 14 -5.14 -4.86 7.71
CA THR A 14 -6.43 -4.25 8.02
C THR A 14 -6.90 -3.41 6.84
N ILE A 15 -8.19 -3.52 6.51
CA ILE A 15 -8.91 -2.57 5.65
C ILE A 15 -9.96 -1.91 6.55
N THR A 16 -9.96 -0.59 6.65
CA THR A 16 -10.83 0.15 7.58
C THR A 16 -11.25 1.49 6.99
N ASN A 17 -12.34 2.06 7.51
CA ASN A 17 -12.74 3.44 7.28
C ASN A 17 -12.60 4.34 8.53
N ASP A 18 -11.99 3.83 9.60
CA ASP A 18 -11.83 4.55 10.86
C ASP A 18 -10.80 5.67 10.78
N ASP A 19 -9.89 5.59 9.80
CA ASP A 19 -8.86 6.60 9.55
C ASP A 19 -9.47 7.78 8.77
N HIS A 20 -9.82 8.84 9.50
CA HIS A 20 -10.42 10.06 8.95
C HIS A 20 -11.71 9.86 8.13
N GLY A 21 -12.41 8.73 8.27
CA GLY A 21 -13.68 8.45 7.60
C GLY A 21 -13.56 8.05 6.12
N LEU A 22 -12.35 7.73 5.65
CA LEU A 22 -12.07 7.28 4.29
C LEU A 22 -11.55 5.83 4.28
N LEU A 23 -11.67 5.12 3.16
CA LEU A 23 -11.17 3.76 3.06
C LEU A 23 -9.64 3.78 3.01
N THR A 24 -9.01 3.07 3.95
CA THR A 24 -7.57 2.88 4.05
C THR A 24 -7.26 1.41 4.26
N ALA A 25 -6.10 0.96 3.76
CA ALA A 25 -5.52 -0.34 4.09
C ALA A 25 -4.16 -0.17 4.77
N TRP A 26 -3.85 -1.09 5.68
CA TRP A 26 -2.62 -1.12 6.48
C TRP A 26 -2.04 -2.53 6.56
N LEU A 27 -0.72 -2.63 6.49
CA LEU A 27 0.08 -3.78 6.94
C LEU A 27 0.85 -3.38 8.19
N HIS A 28 0.85 -4.26 9.19
CA HIS A 28 1.70 -4.16 10.36
C HIS A 28 2.94 -5.04 10.14
N LEU A 29 4.11 -4.43 10.26
CA LEU A 29 5.39 -5.05 9.91
C LEU A 29 6.26 -5.16 11.16
N ASP A 30 6.86 -6.33 11.35
CA ASP A 30 7.88 -6.59 12.39
C ASP A 30 9.23 -6.90 11.73
N TYR A 31 10.24 -6.13 12.11
CA TYR A 31 11.63 -6.26 11.66
C TYR A 31 12.48 -7.15 12.58
N GLY A 32 11.87 -7.87 13.54
CA GLY A 32 12.55 -8.70 14.54
C GLY A 32 12.86 -7.96 15.84
N GLY A 33 11.97 -7.06 16.27
CA GLY A 33 12.13 -6.27 17.50
C GLY A 33 11.78 -4.79 17.37
N ALA A 34 11.50 -4.33 16.16
CA ALA A 34 10.97 -2.99 15.86
C ALA A 34 9.87 -3.11 14.82
N GLY A 35 8.86 -2.23 14.88
CA GLY A 35 7.72 -2.28 13.97
C GLY A 35 7.41 -0.96 13.28
N GLN A 36 6.84 -1.06 12.09
CA GLN A 36 6.28 0.06 11.33
C GLN A 36 5.02 -0.41 10.60
N ALA A 37 4.24 0.54 10.09
CA ALA A 37 3.09 0.25 9.26
C ALA A 37 3.33 0.70 7.81
N PHE A 38 2.81 -0.07 6.86
CA PHE A 38 2.76 0.28 5.44
C PHE A 38 1.30 0.43 5.00
N GLY A 39 0.95 1.54 4.38
CA GLY A 39 -0.44 1.86 4.08
C GLY A 39 -0.74 3.32 4.36
N GLY A 40 -1.98 3.62 4.79
CA GLY A 40 -2.37 5.00 5.12
C GLY A 40 -2.78 5.84 3.92
N TYR A 41 -2.93 5.24 2.74
CA TYR A 41 -3.37 5.94 1.55
C TYR A 41 -4.89 6.11 1.55
N SER A 42 -5.35 7.26 1.05
CA SER A 42 -6.78 7.50 0.77
C SER A 42 -7.21 6.67 -0.45
N LEU A 43 -7.63 5.43 -0.23
CA LEU A 43 -7.99 4.49 -1.30
C LEU A 43 -9.38 4.77 -1.87
N TYR A 44 -10.33 5.21 -1.02
CA TYR A 44 -11.65 5.64 -1.44
C TYR A 44 -12.22 6.71 -0.51
N LEU A 45 -12.72 7.79 -1.08
CA LEU A 45 -13.43 8.85 -0.36
C LEU A 45 -14.94 8.64 -0.47
N PRO A 46 -15.72 8.74 0.62
CA PRO A 46 -17.17 8.64 0.53
C PRO A 46 -17.79 9.89 -0.10
N LYS A 47 -19.02 9.77 -0.60
CA LYS A 47 -19.75 10.83 -1.34
C LYS A 47 -19.86 12.17 -0.62
N SER A 48 -19.79 12.19 0.71
CA SER A 48 -19.83 13.40 1.52
C SER A 48 -18.56 14.26 1.42
N PHE A 49 -17.47 13.73 0.87
CA PHE A 49 -16.19 14.43 0.79
C PHE A 49 -16.12 15.27 -0.49
N LYS A 50 -15.60 16.50 -0.37
CA LYS A 50 -15.46 17.46 -1.50
C LYS A 50 -14.68 16.89 -2.70
N HIS A 51 -13.73 16.00 -2.43
CA HIS A 51 -12.84 15.41 -3.43
C HIS A 51 -13.25 13.99 -3.82
N HIS A 52 -14.48 13.56 -3.53
CA HIS A 52 -14.99 12.28 -3.99
C HIS A 52 -14.97 12.21 -5.52
N ASP A 53 -14.24 11.23 -6.06
CA ASP A 53 -14.14 10.96 -7.49
C ASP A 53 -14.42 9.48 -7.75
N PRO A 54 -15.66 9.12 -8.13
CA PRO A 54 -16.04 7.73 -8.40
C PRO A 54 -15.63 7.24 -9.80
N ILE A 55 -15.14 8.13 -10.67
CA ILE A 55 -14.73 7.79 -12.04
C ILE A 55 -13.21 7.81 -12.24
N GLY A 56 -12.45 8.22 -11.22
CA GLY A 56 -10.99 8.25 -11.20
C GLY A 56 -10.35 6.87 -11.29
N PRO A 57 -9.01 6.79 -11.21
CA PRO A 57 -8.29 5.52 -11.21
C PRO A 57 -8.70 4.62 -10.03
N ASP A 58 -8.71 3.31 -10.23
CA ASP A 58 -9.01 2.34 -9.18
C ASP A 58 -7.80 2.11 -8.24
N TYR A 59 -7.53 3.11 -7.40
CA TYR A 59 -6.45 3.03 -6.40
C TYR A 59 -6.69 1.93 -5.37
N THR A 60 -7.95 1.68 -5.01
CA THR A 60 -8.32 0.65 -4.02
C THR A 60 -7.98 -0.74 -4.52
N GLY A 61 -8.48 -1.12 -5.70
CA GLY A 61 -8.23 -2.42 -6.30
C GLY A 61 -6.74 -2.64 -6.56
N HIS A 62 -6.05 -1.63 -7.09
CA HIS A 62 -4.61 -1.69 -7.36
C HIS A 62 -3.79 -1.93 -6.10
N PHE A 63 -4.03 -1.17 -5.03
CA PHE A 63 -3.30 -1.33 -3.76
C PHE A 63 -3.49 -2.71 -3.16
N ILE A 64 -4.74 -3.17 -3.08
CA ILE A 64 -5.08 -4.47 -2.48
C ILE A 64 -4.41 -5.59 -3.29
N TRP A 65 -4.53 -5.54 -4.61
CA TRP A 65 -3.92 -6.53 -5.50
C TRP A 65 -2.41 -6.58 -5.35
N ARG A 66 -1.71 -5.43 -5.44
CA ARG A 66 -0.25 -5.39 -5.38
C ARG A 66 0.29 -5.84 -4.03
N VAL A 67 -0.39 -5.55 -2.93
CA VAL A 67 -0.03 -6.08 -1.62
C VAL A 67 -0.09 -7.62 -1.60
N MET A 68 -1.21 -8.20 -2.08
CA MET A 68 -1.36 -9.66 -2.11
C MET A 68 -0.37 -10.32 -3.07
N GLU A 69 -0.11 -9.71 -4.22
CA GLU A 69 0.83 -10.20 -5.22
C GLU A 69 2.27 -10.23 -4.69
N ILE A 70 2.70 -9.17 -4.01
CA ILE A 70 4.02 -9.07 -3.38
C ILE A 70 4.20 -10.11 -2.27
N ALA A 71 3.16 -10.32 -1.46
CA ALA A 71 3.17 -11.32 -0.39
C ALA A 71 2.97 -12.76 -0.89
N GLY A 72 2.57 -12.95 -2.15
CA GLY A 72 2.31 -14.26 -2.74
C GLY A 72 1.09 -14.96 -2.16
N VAL A 73 0.00 -14.22 -1.91
CA VAL A 73 -1.26 -14.73 -1.35
C VAL A 73 -2.43 -14.48 -2.30
N ALA A 74 -3.48 -15.29 -2.17
CA ALA A 74 -4.72 -15.10 -2.92
C ALA A 74 -5.82 -14.41 -2.10
N LYS A 75 -5.67 -14.36 -0.78
CA LYS A 75 -6.63 -13.76 0.13
C LYS A 75 -5.95 -12.81 1.11
N TRP A 76 -6.65 -11.74 1.47
CA TRP A 76 -6.13 -10.70 2.36
C TRP A 76 -5.84 -11.23 3.78
N ASP A 77 -6.67 -12.15 4.28
CA ASP A 77 -6.53 -12.79 5.59
C ASP A 77 -5.34 -13.76 5.68
N GLU A 78 -4.71 -14.11 4.54
CA GLU A 78 -3.49 -14.93 4.47
C GLU A 78 -2.20 -14.10 4.56
N LEU A 79 -2.29 -12.76 4.61
CA LEU A 79 -1.14 -11.85 4.73
C LEU A 79 -0.34 -12.03 6.03
N PRO A 80 -0.96 -12.17 7.22
CA PRO A 80 -0.21 -12.39 8.45
C PRO A 80 0.62 -13.69 8.37
N GLY A 81 1.88 -13.62 8.80
CA GLY A 81 2.83 -14.72 8.74
C GLY A 81 3.68 -14.76 7.46
N LYS A 82 3.41 -13.90 6.46
CA LYS A 82 4.27 -13.78 5.26
C LYS A 82 5.45 -12.86 5.49
N THR A 83 6.57 -13.19 4.86
CA THR A 83 7.78 -12.37 4.88
C THR A 83 7.94 -11.64 3.55
N ILE A 84 8.19 -10.34 3.64
CA ILE A 84 8.40 -9.45 2.48
C ILE A 84 9.67 -8.62 2.66
N ARG A 85 10.15 -8.01 1.57
CA ARG A 85 11.16 -6.95 1.60
C ARG A 85 10.46 -5.60 1.77
N VAL A 86 11.18 -4.65 2.35
CA VAL A 86 10.66 -3.34 2.71
C VAL A 86 11.72 -2.29 2.43
N LYS A 87 11.35 -1.20 1.73
CA LYS A 87 12.13 0.04 1.63
C LYS A 87 11.54 1.04 2.62
N ALA A 88 12.23 1.30 3.72
CA ALA A 88 11.74 2.17 4.77
C ALA A 88 12.81 3.12 5.30
N GLY A 89 12.38 4.34 5.60
CA GLY A 89 13.11 5.27 6.44
C GLY A 89 12.62 5.21 7.89
N LEU A 90 13.02 6.19 8.70
CA LEU A 90 12.61 6.28 10.11
C LEU A 90 11.09 6.50 10.26
N SER A 91 10.50 7.33 9.39
CA SER A 91 9.13 7.80 9.53
C SER A 91 8.10 7.07 8.67
N ALA A 92 8.54 6.38 7.62
CA ALA A 92 7.63 5.81 6.64
C ALA A 92 8.21 4.59 5.92
N VAL A 93 7.30 3.72 5.50
CA VAL A 93 7.58 2.63 4.57
C VAL A 93 7.17 3.07 3.17
N ASN A 94 8.14 3.23 2.27
CA ASN A 94 7.89 3.75 0.92
C ASN A 94 7.48 2.67 -0.07
N ALA A 95 7.98 1.44 0.10
CA ALA A 95 7.65 0.34 -0.80
C ALA A 95 7.80 -1.01 -0.09
N ILE A 96 7.03 -1.98 -0.57
CA ILE A 96 7.17 -3.40 -0.23
C ILE A 96 7.65 -4.17 -1.46
N GLY A 97 8.36 -5.26 -1.24
CA GLY A 97 8.96 -6.05 -2.32
C GLY A 97 8.82 -7.55 -2.08
N HIS A 98 8.68 -8.31 -3.15
CA HIS A 98 8.57 -9.77 -3.06
C HIS A 98 9.89 -10.34 -2.53
N ILE A 99 9.83 -11.39 -1.68
CA ILE A 99 11.02 -11.87 -0.95
C ILE A 99 12.10 -12.48 -1.87
N LEU A 100 11.70 -13.13 -2.97
CA LEU A 100 12.61 -13.78 -3.94
C LEU A 100 12.74 -13.06 -5.30
N LYS A 101 11.74 -12.29 -5.70
CA LYS A 101 11.64 -11.73 -7.05
C LYS A 101 11.98 -10.26 -6.97
N ASP A 102 12.66 -9.70 -7.97
CA ASP A 102 12.87 -8.26 -8.04
C ASP A 102 11.62 -7.51 -8.49
N ASP A 103 10.56 -7.66 -7.70
CA ASP A 103 9.28 -7.00 -7.84
C ASP A 103 9.05 -6.12 -6.61
N TRP A 104 8.67 -4.87 -6.86
CA TRP A 104 8.46 -3.84 -5.85
C TRP A 104 7.15 -3.11 -6.11
N PHE A 105 6.43 -2.83 -5.04
CA PHE A 105 5.24 -2.01 -5.04
C PHE A 105 5.49 -0.73 -4.23
N ASN A 106 5.42 0.42 -4.89
CA ASN A 106 5.48 1.75 -4.28
C ASN A 106 4.15 2.47 -4.58
N PRO A 107 3.23 2.57 -3.62
CA PRO A 107 1.90 3.09 -3.91
C PRO A 107 1.93 4.53 -4.43
N SER A 108 2.82 5.38 -3.92
CA SER A 108 2.92 6.77 -4.39
C SER A 108 3.32 6.82 -5.87
N ALA A 109 4.33 6.04 -6.28
CA ALA A 109 4.79 6.02 -7.67
C ALA A 109 3.72 5.42 -8.60
N ASP A 110 3.13 4.29 -8.21
CA ASP A 110 2.07 3.64 -8.98
C ASP A 110 0.85 4.55 -9.14
N PHE A 111 0.42 5.24 -8.08
CA PHE A 111 -0.74 6.12 -8.12
C PHE A 111 -0.51 7.38 -8.96
N ASP A 112 0.70 7.95 -8.94
CA ASP A 112 1.07 9.06 -9.80
C ASP A 112 1.01 8.63 -11.28
N GLU A 113 1.50 7.43 -11.61
CA GLU A 113 1.41 6.88 -12.96
C GLU A 113 -0.04 6.63 -13.40
N MET A 114 -0.86 6.04 -12.53
CA MET A 114 -2.29 5.83 -12.78
C MET A 114 -3.02 7.15 -13.02
N LYS A 115 -2.72 8.18 -12.22
CA LYS A 115 -3.29 9.52 -12.38
C LYS A 115 -2.90 10.17 -13.71
N ALA A 116 -1.64 10.03 -14.11
CA ALA A 116 -1.16 10.56 -15.39
C ALA A 116 -1.85 9.89 -16.58
N LYS A 117 -2.10 8.58 -16.53
CA LYS A 117 -2.82 7.84 -17.58
C LYS A 117 -4.32 8.16 -17.66
N HIS A 118 -4.92 8.53 -16.52
CA HIS A 118 -6.35 8.82 -16.42
C HIS A 118 -6.70 10.28 -16.72
N THR A 119 -5.70 11.16 -16.73
CA THR A 119 -5.87 12.53 -17.20
C THR A 119 -5.74 12.52 -18.73
N PRO A 120 -6.78 12.87 -19.51
CA PRO A 120 -6.62 13.00 -20.96
C PRO A 120 -5.55 14.07 -21.26
N PRO A 121 -4.73 13.92 -22.32
CA PRO A 121 -3.75 14.94 -22.68
C PRO A 121 -4.47 16.28 -22.86
N ALA A 122 -3.91 17.34 -22.26
CA ALA A 122 -4.46 18.69 -22.37
C ALA A 122 -4.65 19.03 -23.86
N ALA A 123 -5.90 19.28 -24.25
CA ALA A 123 -6.27 19.69 -25.60
C ALA A 123 -5.87 21.14 -25.88
#